data_AF-A0A6N7WM05-F1
#
_entry.id   AF-A0A6N7WM05-F1
#
_cell.length_a   1.000
_cell.length_b   1.000
_cell.length_c   1.000
_cell.angle_alpha   90.00
_cell.angle_beta   90.00
_cell.angle_gamma   90.00
#
_symmetry.space_group_name_H-M   'P 1'
#
loop_
_entity.id
_entity.type
_entity.pdbx_description
1 polymer ?
#
loop_
_entity_poly.entity_id
_entity_poly.type
_entity_poly.pdbx_seq_one_letter_code
_entity_poly.pdbx_strand_id
1 'polypeptide(L)' 'MTANKGTVLTVGEGANLNMLRVAPIDNIDAVSTFYKIPKYLQDEDIKKGDQVAFLSFADGTGVILAKM' A
#
# COMPACT_ATOMS: atom_id res chain seq x y z
N MET A 1 -4.00 5.36 13.73
CA MET A 1 -3.21 5.69 12.52
C MET A 1 -1.81 5.20 12.77
N THR A 2 -1.28 4.36 11.89
CA THR A 2 0.05 3.77 12.04
C THR A 2 0.87 4.04 10.78
N ALA A 3 2.06 4.62 10.93
CA ALA A 3 2.99 4.82 9.83
C ALA A 3 3.85 3.57 9.67
N ASN A 4 3.88 3.01 8.46
CA ASN A 4 4.60 1.80 8.13
C ASN A 4 5.41 1.98 6.85
N LYS A 5 6.41 1.12 6.68
CA LYS A 5 7.12 0.94 5.42
C LYS A 5 6.83 -0.46 4.89
N GLY A 6 6.66 -0.58 3.58
CA GLY A 6 6.34 -1.86 2.99
C GLY A 6 6.67 -1.93 1.51
N THR A 7 6.67 -3.14 0.99
CA THR A 7 6.83 -3.44 -0.43
C THR A 7 5.46 -3.66 -1.05
N VAL A 8 5.20 -2.98 -2.17
CA VAL A 8 3.97 -3.12 -2.94
C VAL A 8 3.95 -4.50 -3.62
N LEU A 9 2.99 -5.34 -3.23
CA LEU A 9 2.80 -6.67 -3.81
C LEU A 9 1.85 -6.64 -5.02
N THR A 10 0.86 -5.76 -4.97
CA THR A 10 -0.17 -5.64 -6.00
C THR A 10 -0.72 -4.22 -6.02
N VAL A 11 -0.98 -3.69 -7.21
CA VAL A 11 -1.66 -2.41 -7.45
C VAL A 11 -2.88 -2.69 -8.30
N GLY A 12 -4.08 -2.43 -7.77
CA GLY A 12 -5.33 -2.44 -8.53
C GLY A 12 -5.60 -3.71 -9.36
N GLU A 13 -6.06 -4.79 -8.73
CA GLU A 13 -6.50 -6.00 -9.46
C GLU A 13 -8.04 -6.09 -9.54
N GLY A 14 -8.55 -6.44 -10.73
CA GLY A 14 -9.97 -6.68 -10.98
C GLY A 14 -10.85 -5.45 -10.75
N ALA A 15 -11.96 -5.62 -10.03
CA ALA A 15 -12.90 -4.52 -9.70
C ALA A 15 -12.33 -3.50 -8.69
N ASN A 16 -11.11 -3.72 -8.17
CA ASN A 16 -10.53 -2.99 -7.06
C ASN A 16 -9.32 -2.15 -7.48
N LEU A 17 -9.50 -1.33 -8.52
CA LEU A 17 -8.46 -0.48 -9.12
C LEU A 17 -7.78 0.49 -8.13
N ASN A 18 -8.38 0.73 -6.96
CA ASN A 18 -7.89 1.64 -5.92
C ASN A 18 -7.39 0.89 -4.67
N MET A 19 -6.99 -0.37 -4.82
CA MET A 19 -6.47 -1.17 -3.71
C MET A 19 -4.98 -1.46 -3.91
N LEU A 20 -4.22 -1.30 -2.83
CA LEU A 20 -2.81 -1.64 -2.78
C LEU A 20 -2.62 -2.76 -1.75
N ARG A 21 -1.91 -3.81 -2.16
CA ARG A 21 -1.47 -4.85 -1.24
C ARG A 21 -0.03 -4.56 -0.84
N VAL A 22 0.23 -4.38 0.44
CA VAL A 22 1.57 -4.06 0.96
C VAL A 22 2.00 -5.12 1.97
N ALA A 23 3.24 -5.59 1.85
CA ALA A 23 3.89 -6.40 2.88
C ALA A 23 4.91 -5.54 3.65
N PRO A 24 5.05 -5.69 4.97
CA PRO A 24 6.10 -5.03 5.74
C PRO A 24 7.50 -5.36 5.19
N ILE A 25 8.41 -4.38 5.16
CA ILE A 25 9.80 -4.60 4.68
C ILE A 25 10.55 -5.58 5.58
N ASP A 26 10.31 -5.50 6.89
CA ASP A 26 11.04 -6.31 7.89
C ASP A 26 10.55 -7.76 7.96
N ASN A 27 9.43 -8.09 7.29
CA ASN A 27 8.88 -9.44 7.28
C ASN A 27 7.96 -9.64 6.06
N ILE A 28 8.55 -10.06 4.93
CA ILE A 28 7.83 -10.25 3.67
C ILE A 28 6.82 -11.42 3.73
N ASP A 29 7.02 -12.36 4.64
CA ASP A 29 6.11 -13.48 4.93
C ASP A 29 5.00 -13.09 5.92
N ALA A 30 5.05 -11.88 6.50
CA ALA A 30 3.98 -11.38 7.34
C ALA A 30 2.71 -11.14 6.52
N VAL A 31 1.56 -11.21 7.22
CA VAL A 31 0.23 -11.01 6.64
C VAL A 31 0.19 -9.68 5.88
N SER A 32 0.28 -9.78 4.56
CA SER A 32 0.12 -8.65 3.66
C SER A 32 -1.30 -8.09 3.82
N THR A 33 -1.42 -6.78 3.96
CA THR A 33 -2.72 -6.13 4.14
C THR A 33 -3.12 -5.40 2.88
N PHE A 34 -4.41 -5.47 2.55
CA PHE A 34 -4.99 -4.66 1.50
C PHE A 34 -5.43 -3.33 2.09
N TYR A 35 -4.98 -2.25 1.46
CA TYR A 35 -5.40 -0.90 1.79
C TYR A 35 -6.16 -0.31 0.62
N LYS A 36 -7.33 0.25 0.91
CA LYS A 36 -8.03 1.10 -0.04
C LYS A 36 -7.34 2.46 -0.06
N ILE A 37 -6.73 2.80 -1.18
CA ILE A 37 -6.00 4.05 -1.40
C ILE A 37 -6.77 4.84 -2.45
N PRO A 38 -7.38 5.98 -2.09
CA PRO A 38 -8.05 6.82 -3.07
C PRO A 38 -7.10 7.20 -4.21
N LYS A 39 -7.56 7.13 -5.46
CA LYS A 39 -6.71 7.35 -6.65
C LYS A 39 -5.99 8.70 -6.65
N TYR A 40 -6.60 9.74 -6.10
CA TYR A 40 -5.99 11.07 -5.98
C TYR A 40 -4.89 11.16 -4.88
N LEU A 41 -4.77 10.15 -4.02
CA LEU A 41 -3.72 9.98 -3.01
C LEU A 41 -2.71 8.89 -3.39
N GLN A 42 -2.89 8.29 -4.56
CA GLN A 42 -1.96 7.33 -5.11
C GLN A 42 -1.05 8.08 -6.09
N ASP A 43 0.24 8.04 -5.82
CA ASP A 43 1.23 8.52 -6.78
C ASP A 43 1.15 7.65 -8.06
N GLU A 44 1.11 8.29 -9.23
CA GLU A 44 0.85 7.61 -10.51
C GLU A 44 1.96 6.62 -10.90
N ASP A 45 3.17 6.72 -10.31
CA ASP A 45 4.30 5.81 -10.59
C ASP A 45 4.40 4.59 -9.63
N ILE A 46 3.42 4.39 -8.76
CA ILE A 46 3.44 3.25 -7.82
C ILE A 46 3.16 1.94 -8.58
N LYS A 47 4.14 1.03 -8.56
CA LYS A 47 4.08 -0.28 -9.20
C LYS A 47 4.46 -1.41 -8.24
N LYS A 48 4.12 -2.64 -8.61
CA LYS A 48 4.53 -3.84 -7.88
C LYS A 48 6.06 -3.87 -7.74
N GLY A 49 6.53 -4.14 -6.53
CA GLY A 49 7.94 -4.17 -6.16
C GLY A 49 8.46 -2.86 -5.58
N ASP A 50 7.73 -1.75 -5.72
CA ASP A 50 8.15 -0.48 -5.11
C ASP A 50 8.14 -0.58 -3.58
N GLN A 51 9.12 0.07 -2.95
CA GLN A 51 9.10 0.31 -1.51
C GLN A 51 8.42 1.65 -1.23
N VAL A 52 7.49 1.65 -0.29
CA VAL A 52 6.64 2.80 0.01
C VAL A 52 6.55 3.02 1.50
N ALA A 53 6.51 4.29 1.89
CA ALA A 53 6.02 4.70 3.20
C ALA A 53 4.51 4.96 3.10
N PHE A 54 3.72 4.39 4.01
CA PHE A 54 2.27 4.53 3.99
C PHE A 54 1.67 4.66 5.40
N LEU A 55 0.53 5.34 5.49
CA LEU A 55 -0.31 5.36 6.67
C LEU A 55 -1.42 4.34 6.52
N SER A 56 -1.65 3.55 7.57
CA SER A 56 -2.83 2.70 7.68
C SER A 56 -3.78 3.19 8.77
N PHE A 57 -5.06 3.06 8.50
CA PHE A 57 -6.15 3.37 9.42
C PHE A 57 -6.83 2.07 9.86
N ALA A 58 -7.47 2.11 11.04
CA ALA A 58 -8.10 0.93 11.63
C ALA A 58 -9.31 0.42 10.83
N ASP A 59 -9.86 1.25 9.94
CA ASP A 59 -10.96 0.92 9.03
C ASP A 59 -10.50 0.22 7.73
N GLY A 60 -9.20 -0.07 7.59
CA GLY A 60 -8.63 -0.71 6.40
C GLY A 60 -8.33 0.25 5.24
N THR A 61 -8.51 1.55 5.42
CA THR A 61 -8.03 2.55 4.46
C THR A 61 -6.55 2.86 4.66
N GLY A 62 -5.91 3.40 3.63
CA GLY A 62 -4.52 3.82 3.71
C GLY A 62 -4.16 4.92 2.73
N VAL A 63 -3.01 5.55 2.96
CA VAL A 63 -2.46 6.63 2.12
C VAL A 63 -0.98 6.37 1.90
N ILE A 64 -0.50 6.48 0.65
CA ILE A 64 0.94 6.45 0.36
C ILE A 64 1.50 7.84 0.62
N LEU A 65 2.54 7.92 1.45
CA LEU A 65 3.20 9.18 1.79
C LEU A 65 4.34 9.50 0.82
N ALA A 66 5.11 8.48 0.44
CA ALA A 66 6.25 8.61 -0.46
C ALA A 66 6.69 7.24 -1.00
N LYS A 67 7.30 7.26 -2.18
CA LYS A 67 8.13 6.17 -2.72
C LYS A 67 9.55 6.31 -2.18
N MET A 68 10.18 5.19 -1.83
CA MET A 68 11.56 5.12 -1.34
C MET A 68 12.54 4.74 -2.44
#